data_AF-A0A2P5XH38-F1
#
_entry.id   AF-A0A2P5XH38-F1
#
_cell.length_a   1.000
_cell.length_b   1.000
_cell.length_c   1.000
_cell.angle_alpha   90.00
_cell.angle_beta   90.00
_cell.angle_gamma   90.00
#
_symmetry.space_group_name_H-M   'P 1'
#
loop_
_entity.id
_entity.type
_entity.pdbx_description
1 polymer ?
#
loop_
_entity_poly.entity_id
_entity_poly.type
_entity_poly.pdbx_seq_one_letter_code
_entity_poly.pdbx_strand_id
1 'polypeptide(L)'
;MAIVVFLVFLLPLSLFLFILLKHGNSNRLPPSPPSLPLIGHLHMQLFDNSAPHIFLSKLSHMYGSLVYLRFGFKPILVVSSAKMAKEVMKTHDLDFCSRPYRRCSHKLSYNSSDLAFSPYNDYWREMRKICAVHLFSRVQQYRPIREDEVAHLIEKISKLSVDSKPVNLSEAITFTGLHSRLEKTFKEHDTFYQQLIDEHLDPNRLKPQQEDILDVLLQTWKDHDFSFDLTIDQIKAVLMNVFIAGTDTTAATIIWVMNFLMKNPKCLKKTQAEVRNLIGKRGFVNEDDTRDLTYLEAVVKETFRLQPIAPLLVPRETLRKCNIGGYDIPAKTFVYVNTWAIGKDPETWENPEEFYPERFIGSPTDYKGQHFELIPFGAGRRACPGMHMGVAVVELALANLLYKFDWEMPIAMTKEDIDFGVKPGITARKNNKGQQGWSETKGLFDRGKIFSGIGFPHFPVFVCWTKNEAFCNTIKDSFEHLINLRQNRPAELIAKFLDEKLRDGNKGTSEEELEGTLDKVLVLFRFIQGKDVFEAFYKKDLAKRLLLGKSASIDAEKSMISKLKTECGS
;
A
#
# COMPACT_ATOMS: atom_id res chain seq x y z
N MET A 1 19.11 32.69 -45.05
CA MET A 1 18.24 33.06 -43.91
C MET A 1 16.90 32.32 -43.94
N ALA A 2 16.04 32.51 -44.96
CA ALA A 2 14.74 31.82 -45.04
C ALA A 2 14.84 30.27 -45.08
N ILE A 3 15.79 29.72 -45.83
CA ILE A 3 16.03 28.27 -45.92
C ILE A 3 16.48 27.68 -44.57
N VAL A 4 17.26 28.44 -43.77
CA VAL A 4 17.74 28.01 -42.45
C VAL A 4 16.62 28.04 -41.41
N VAL A 5 15.76 29.06 -41.43
CA VAL A 5 14.57 29.13 -40.56
C VAL A 5 13.57 28.03 -40.92
N PHE A 6 13.38 27.71 -42.20
CA PHE A 6 12.49 26.63 -42.64
C PHE A 6 13.00 25.24 -42.22
N LEU A 7 14.31 24.99 -42.28
CA LEU A 7 14.95 23.76 -41.79
C LEU A 7 14.88 23.62 -40.25
N VAL A 8 14.94 24.74 -39.50
CA VAL A 8 14.84 24.77 -38.02
C VAL A 8 13.43 24.42 -37.53
N PHE A 9 12.38 24.64 -38.33
CA PHE A 9 11.01 24.22 -37.99
C PHE A 9 10.63 22.86 -38.59
N LEU A 10 11.16 22.50 -39.76
CA LEU A 10 10.92 21.17 -40.37
C LEU A 10 11.60 20.03 -39.62
N LEU A 11 12.77 20.24 -38.99
CA LEU A 11 13.42 19.20 -38.19
C LEU A 11 12.65 18.81 -36.92
N PRO A 12 12.20 19.73 -36.04
CA PRO A 12 11.36 19.37 -34.91
C PRO A 12 9.94 18.97 -35.32
N LEU A 13 9.39 19.48 -36.43
CA LEU A 13 8.10 19.03 -36.94
C LEU A 13 8.18 17.64 -37.58
N SER A 14 9.27 17.31 -38.28
CA SER A 14 9.55 15.95 -38.79
C SER A 14 9.96 15.00 -37.67
N LEU A 15 10.60 15.46 -36.58
CA LEU A 15 10.83 14.69 -35.35
C LEU A 15 9.51 14.46 -34.59
N PHE A 16 8.63 15.47 -34.52
CA PHE A 16 7.30 15.40 -33.92
C PHE A 16 6.38 14.48 -34.73
N LEU A 17 6.42 14.55 -36.07
CA LEU A 17 5.71 13.63 -36.97
C LEU A 17 6.33 12.24 -36.99
N PHE A 18 7.65 12.07 -36.87
CA PHE A 18 8.32 10.77 -36.71
C PHE A 18 8.02 10.16 -35.32
N ILE A 19 7.84 10.95 -34.26
CA ILE A 19 7.33 10.49 -32.95
C ILE A 19 5.85 10.08 -33.05
N LEU A 20 5.03 10.80 -33.82
CA LEU A 20 3.62 10.47 -34.05
C LEU A 20 3.45 9.24 -34.97
N LEU A 21 4.30 9.04 -35.98
CA LEU A 21 4.22 7.95 -36.97
C LEU A 21 4.98 6.68 -36.53
N LYS A 22 6.06 6.78 -35.75
CA LYS A 22 6.85 5.61 -35.30
C LYS A 22 6.28 4.92 -34.05
N HIS A 23 5.23 5.47 -33.43
CA HIS A 23 4.41 4.71 -32.47
C HIS A 23 3.34 3.83 -33.13
N GLY A 24 3.32 3.78 -34.48
CA GLY A 24 2.82 2.62 -35.20
C GLY A 24 3.83 1.48 -35.14
N ASN A 25 3.92 0.79 -34.00
CA ASN A 25 4.28 -0.62 -34.02
C ASN A 25 3.38 -1.38 -33.06
N SER A 26 2.63 -2.30 -33.65
CA SER A 26 1.71 -3.24 -33.03
C SER A 26 2.41 -4.10 -31.98
N ASN A 27 2.72 -3.55 -30.82
CA ASN A 27 2.78 -4.36 -29.61
C ASN A 27 1.35 -4.36 -29.08
N ARG A 28 0.77 -5.55 -28.99
CA ARG A 28 -0.54 -5.73 -28.36
C ARG A 28 -0.34 -5.44 -26.88
N LEU A 29 -0.33 -4.18 -26.45
CA LEU A 29 -0.27 -3.85 -25.03
C LEU A 29 -1.61 -4.25 -24.39
N PRO A 30 -1.62 -4.62 -23.09
CA PRO A 30 -2.87 -4.81 -22.38
C PRO A 30 -3.73 -3.53 -22.42
N PRO A 31 -5.06 -3.67 -22.24
CA PRO A 31 -5.98 -2.53 -22.17
C PRO A 31 -5.50 -1.45 -21.20
N SER A 32 -5.63 -0.19 -21.60
CA SER A 32 -5.11 0.96 -20.87
C SER A 32 -6.12 2.10 -20.92
N PRO A 33 -6.42 2.76 -19.78
CA PRO A 33 -7.19 3.99 -19.78
C PRO A 33 -6.48 5.13 -20.53
N PRO A 34 -7.19 6.21 -20.89
CA PRO A 34 -6.54 7.39 -21.47
C PRO A 34 -5.45 7.97 -20.54
N SER A 35 -4.26 8.21 -21.10
CA SER A 35 -3.11 8.72 -20.35
C SER A 35 -2.79 10.17 -20.74
N LEU A 36 -2.39 10.99 -19.77
CA LEU A 36 -1.91 12.35 -20.05
C LEU A 36 -0.43 12.34 -20.48
N PRO A 37 0.01 13.27 -21.36
CA PRO A 37 1.42 13.42 -21.69
C PRO A 37 2.28 13.61 -20.43
N LEU A 38 3.50 13.08 -20.47
CA LEU A 38 4.52 13.16 -19.41
C LEU A 38 4.20 12.45 -18.09
N ILE A 39 3.02 12.65 -17.50
CA ILE A 39 2.65 12.09 -16.18
C ILE A 39 1.93 10.73 -16.28
N GLY A 40 1.43 10.37 -17.46
CA GLY A 40 0.69 9.14 -17.70
C GLY A 40 -0.61 9.10 -16.89
N HIS A 41 -0.77 8.06 -16.08
CA HIS A 41 -1.97 7.75 -15.29
C HIS A 41 -1.88 8.22 -13.84
N LEU A 42 -0.82 8.92 -13.45
CA LEU A 42 -0.66 9.42 -12.08
C LEU A 42 -1.85 10.30 -11.66
N HIS A 43 -2.39 11.08 -12.59
CA HIS A 43 -3.55 11.94 -12.37
C HIS A 43 -4.77 11.16 -11.86
N MET A 44 -5.02 9.93 -12.35
CA MET A 44 -6.20 9.14 -11.97
C MET A 44 -6.17 8.75 -10.48
N GLN A 45 -5.00 8.30 -10.00
CA GLN A 45 -4.81 7.96 -8.59
C GLN A 45 -4.84 9.20 -7.69
N LEU A 46 -4.47 10.37 -8.22
CA LEU A 46 -4.53 11.64 -7.49
C LEU A 46 -5.99 12.11 -7.28
N PHE A 47 -6.90 11.78 -8.20
CA PHE A 47 -8.32 12.14 -8.08
C PHE A 47 -9.18 11.10 -7.36
N ASP A 48 -8.65 9.89 -7.08
CA ASP A 48 -9.34 8.85 -6.32
C ASP A 48 -8.78 8.75 -4.89
N ASN A 49 -9.64 9.05 -3.90
CA ASN A 49 -9.30 9.00 -2.47
C ASN A 49 -9.26 7.57 -1.89
N SER A 50 -9.50 6.53 -2.70
CA SER A 50 -9.43 5.14 -2.24
C SER A 50 -8.00 4.62 -2.13
N ALA A 51 -7.84 3.55 -1.35
CA ALA A 51 -6.57 2.84 -1.25
C ALA A 51 -6.14 2.30 -2.64
N PRO A 52 -4.83 2.17 -2.94
CA PRO A 52 -4.37 1.84 -4.29
C PRO A 52 -4.92 0.52 -4.83
N HIS A 53 -5.08 -0.50 -3.98
CA HIS A 53 -5.62 -1.79 -4.40
C HIS A 53 -7.11 -1.71 -4.79
N ILE A 54 -7.88 -0.84 -4.14
CA ILE A 54 -9.29 -0.60 -4.48
C ILE A 54 -9.37 0.15 -5.81
N PHE A 55 -8.60 1.24 -5.97
CA PHE A 55 -8.51 1.98 -7.24
C PHE A 55 -8.12 1.05 -8.40
N LEU A 56 -7.08 0.23 -8.22
CA LEU A 56 -6.63 -0.72 -9.24
C LEU A 56 -7.67 -1.82 -9.52
N SER A 57 -8.46 -2.22 -8.51
CA SER A 57 -9.59 -3.15 -8.70
C SER A 57 -10.67 -2.53 -9.60
N LYS A 58 -11.05 -1.27 -9.35
CA LYS A 58 -12.02 -0.53 -10.19
C LYS A 58 -11.57 -0.48 -11.65
N LEU A 59 -10.26 -0.24 -11.88
CA LEU A 59 -9.71 -0.27 -13.23
C LEU A 59 -9.82 -1.66 -13.87
N SER A 60 -9.50 -2.74 -13.13
CA SER A 60 -9.65 -4.08 -13.70
C SER A 60 -11.09 -4.48 -14.01
N HIS A 61 -12.08 -3.97 -13.28
CA HIS A 61 -13.49 -4.20 -13.65
C HIS A 61 -13.87 -3.52 -14.97
N MET A 62 -13.25 -2.38 -15.31
CA MET A 62 -13.53 -1.65 -16.55
C MET A 62 -12.73 -2.15 -17.75
N TYR A 63 -11.47 -2.54 -17.54
CA TYR A 63 -10.50 -2.85 -18.60
C TYR A 63 -10.12 -4.33 -18.69
N GLY A 64 -10.58 -5.15 -17.75
CA GLY A 64 -10.29 -6.58 -17.67
C GLY A 64 -9.16 -6.94 -16.71
N SER A 65 -8.82 -8.24 -16.67
CA SER A 65 -7.91 -8.81 -15.68
C SER A 65 -6.43 -8.41 -15.82
N LEU A 66 -6.03 -7.84 -16.96
CA LEU A 66 -4.73 -7.23 -17.19
C LEU A 66 -4.92 -5.77 -17.59
N VAL A 67 -4.39 -4.85 -16.80
CA VAL A 67 -4.44 -3.42 -17.09
C VAL A 67 -3.03 -2.87 -17.23
N TYR A 68 -2.77 -2.19 -18.34
CA TYR A 68 -1.53 -1.47 -18.57
C TYR A 68 -1.66 -0.02 -18.13
N LEU A 69 -0.70 0.44 -17.34
CA LEU A 69 -0.60 1.80 -16.85
C LEU A 69 0.81 2.35 -17.07
N ARG A 70 0.94 3.65 -16.87
CA ARG A 70 2.20 4.39 -16.96
C ARG A 70 2.21 5.43 -15.87
N PHE A 71 3.14 5.37 -14.93
CA PHE A 71 3.38 6.44 -13.99
C PHE A 71 4.62 7.20 -14.43
N GLY A 72 4.40 8.38 -15.01
CA GLY A 72 5.41 9.06 -15.80
C GLY A 72 5.87 8.21 -16.99
N PHE A 73 7.17 7.91 -17.02
CA PHE A 73 7.79 7.06 -18.03
C PHE A 73 7.90 5.59 -17.63
N LYS A 74 7.44 5.21 -16.43
CA LYS A 74 7.54 3.83 -15.95
C LYS A 74 6.31 3.01 -16.36
N PRO A 75 6.47 1.95 -17.16
CA PRO A 75 5.37 1.05 -17.51
C PRO A 75 4.97 0.20 -16.31
N ILE A 76 3.67 0.03 -16.12
CA ILE A 76 3.07 -0.72 -15.02
C ILE A 76 2.06 -1.72 -15.60
N LEU A 77 2.09 -2.94 -15.10
CA LEU A 77 1.11 -3.98 -15.36
C LEU A 77 0.37 -4.30 -14.05
N VAL A 78 -0.95 -4.34 -14.11
CA VAL A 78 -1.81 -4.72 -13.00
C VAL A 78 -2.48 -6.04 -13.35
N VAL A 79 -2.38 -6.99 -12.44
CA VAL A 79 -2.89 -8.36 -12.58
C VAL A 79 -3.96 -8.59 -11.53
N SER A 80 -5.20 -8.82 -11.94
CA SER A 80 -6.36 -8.88 -11.03
C SER A 80 -7.17 -10.17 -11.07
N SER A 81 -6.74 -11.21 -11.80
CA SER A 81 -7.40 -12.53 -11.81
C SER A 81 -6.45 -13.67 -11.43
N ALA A 82 -7.00 -14.74 -10.86
CA ALA A 82 -6.25 -15.94 -10.50
C ALA A 82 -5.51 -16.55 -11.70
N LYS A 83 -6.19 -16.61 -12.86
CA LYS A 83 -5.61 -17.10 -14.12
C LYS A 83 -4.37 -16.31 -14.52
N MET A 84 -4.44 -14.98 -14.51
CA MET A 84 -3.31 -14.12 -14.91
C MET A 84 -2.22 -14.07 -13.84
N ALA A 85 -2.57 -14.20 -12.56
CA ALA A 85 -1.61 -14.35 -11.48
C ALA A 85 -0.78 -15.64 -11.64
N LYS A 86 -1.40 -16.74 -12.08
CA LYS A 86 -0.72 -18.00 -12.42
C LYS A 86 0.24 -17.84 -13.59
N GLU A 87 -0.17 -17.16 -14.66
CA GLU A 87 0.72 -16.86 -15.78
C GLU A 87 1.96 -16.09 -15.34
N VAL A 88 1.78 -15.03 -14.54
CA VAL A 88 2.87 -14.15 -14.10
C VAL A 88 3.79 -14.81 -13.06
N MET A 89 3.26 -15.58 -12.12
CA MET A 89 4.05 -16.08 -10.98
C MET A 89 4.45 -17.55 -11.07
N LYS A 90 3.90 -18.31 -12.03
CA LYS A 90 4.23 -19.73 -12.24
C LYS A 90 4.69 -20.00 -13.66
N THR A 91 3.88 -19.68 -14.68
CA THR A 91 4.20 -20.02 -16.08
C THR A 91 5.41 -19.22 -16.58
N HIS A 92 5.40 -17.91 -16.37
CA HIS A 92 6.45 -16.98 -16.79
C HIS A 92 7.27 -16.48 -15.60
N ASP A 93 7.39 -17.28 -14.53
CA ASP A 93 7.90 -16.80 -13.24
C ASP A 93 9.25 -16.08 -13.32
N LEU A 94 10.15 -16.57 -14.17
CA LEU A 94 11.50 -16.07 -14.37
C LEU A 94 11.49 -14.68 -15.01
N ASP A 95 10.52 -14.41 -15.89
CA ASP A 95 10.40 -13.12 -16.54
C ASP A 95 9.91 -12.06 -15.56
N PHE A 96 9.18 -12.45 -14.50
CA PHE A 96 8.52 -11.56 -13.53
C PHE A 96 9.10 -11.66 -12.11
N CYS A 97 10.27 -12.27 -11.91
CA CYS A 97 10.83 -12.48 -10.57
C CYS A 97 11.81 -11.40 -10.14
N SER A 98 12.05 -10.32 -10.90
CA SER A 98 12.92 -9.23 -10.42
C SER A 98 12.16 -8.24 -9.54
N ARG A 99 12.90 -7.31 -8.93
CA ARG A 99 12.37 -6.24 -8.08
C ARG A 99 12.76 -4.89 -8.65
N PRO A 100 11.83 -3.93 -8.68
CA PRO A 100 12.13 -2.61 -9.19
C PRO A 100 12.94 -1.79 -8.19
N TYR A 101 13.85 -0.96 -8.70
CA TYR A 101 14.53 0.04 -7.89
C TYR A 101 13.53 1.05 -7.30
N ARG A 102 13.51 1.19 -5.97
CA ARG A 102 12.81 2.27 -5.26
C ARG A 102 13.74 2.87 -4.22
N ARG A 103 13.81 4.20 -4.18
CA ARG A 103 14.68 4.92 -3.24
C ARG A 103 14.45 4.53 -1.77
N CYS A 104 13.18 4.38 -1.36
CA CYS A 104 12.86 3.99 0.02
C CYS A 104 13.34 2.58 0.37
N SER A 105 13.06 1.57 -0.47
CA SER A 105 13.49 0.19 -0.20
C SER A 105 15.01 0.05 -0.35
N HIS A 106 15.62 0.79 -1.27
CA HIS A 106 17.07 0.84 -1.44
C HIS A 106 17.76 1.35 -0.18
N LYS A 107 17.25 2.42 0.43
CA LYS A 107 17.80 2.96 1.68
C LYS A 107 17.55 2.02 2.86
N LEU A 108 16.31 1.58 3.06
CA LEU A 108 15.93 0.74 4.21
C LEU A 108 16.60 -0.62 4.21
N SER A 109 16.87 -1.17 3.03
CA SER A 109 17.30 -2.55 2.87
C SER A 109 18.74 -2.64 2.39
N TYR A 110 19.58 -1.72 2.89
CA TYR A 110 21.03 -1.73 2.65
C TYR A 110 21.36 -1.93 1.17
N ASN A 111 20.92 -0.96 0.36
CA ASN A 111 21.02 -0.96 -1.11
C ASN A 111 20.20 -2.08 -1.79
N SER A 112 19.06 -2.44 -1.20
CA SER A 112 18.21 -3.55 -1.68
C SER A 112 18.98 -4.87 -1.77
N SER A 113 19.74 -5.19 -0.72
CA SER A 113 20.46 -6.45 -0.60
C SER A 113 19.67 -7.50 0.21
N ASP A 114 18.44 -7.20 0.59
CA ASP A 114 17.58 -8.10 1.35
C ASP A 114 16.83 -9.13 0.50
N LEU A 115 16.10 -10.06 1.11
CA LEU A 115 15.38 -11.12 0.39
C LEU A 115 14.12 -10.63 -0.34
N ALA A 116 13.50 -9.54 0.12
CA ALA A 116 12.23 -9.04 -0.40
C ALA A 116 12.43 -8.05 -1.57
N PHE A 117 13.36 -7.10 -1.47
CA PHE A 117 13.54 -6.02 -2.46
C PHE A 117 14.73 -6.20 -3.40
N SER A 118 15.61 -7.17 -3.17
CA SER A 118 16.76 -7.39 -4.05
C SER A 118 16.36 -7.87 -5.45
N PRO A 119 17.02 -7.33 -6.52
CA PRO A 119 16.80 -7.79 -7.89
C PRO A 119 17.10 -9.28 -8.04
N TYR A 120 16.60 -9.90 -9.11
CA TYR A 120 16.86 -11.33 -9.32
C TYR A 120 18.26 -11.52 -9.94
N ASN A 121 19.18 -12.07 -9.17
CA ASN A 121 20.55 -12.37 -9.56
C ASN A 121 21.09 -13.56 -8.75
N ASP A 122 22.37 -13.89 -8.92
CA ASP A 122 23.02 -15.04 -8.30
C ASP A 122 23.09 -14.87 -6.78
N TYR A 123 23.50 -13.68 -6.33
CA TYR A 123 23.45 -13.24 -4.94
C TYR A 123 22.11 -13.54 -4.27
N TRP A 124 21.01 -13.06 -4.85
CA TRP A 124 19.68 -13.26 -4.26
C TRP A 124 19.31 -14.75 -4.17
N ARG A 125 19.70 -15.58 -5.16
CA ARG A 125 19.40 -17.02 -5.14
C ARG A 125 20.16 -17.73 -4.02
N GLU A 126 21.42 -17.39 -3.81
CA GLU A 126 22.24 -17.95 -2.73
C GLU A 126 21.70 -17.50 -1.36
N MET A 127 21.48 -16.20 -1.15
CA MET A 127 20.90 -15.68 0.09
C MET A 127 19.53 -16.28 0.40
N ARG A 128 18.69 -16.47 -0.63
CA ARG A 128 17.39 -17.13 -0.48
C ARG A 128 17.54 -18.60 -0.07
N LYS A 129 18.51 -19.33 -0.61
CA LYS A 129 18.79 -20.72 -0.27
C LYS A 129 19.27 -20.86 1.17
N ILE A 130 20.22 -20.01 1.60
CA ILE A 130 20.74 -20.02 2.97
C ILE A 130 19.60 -19.79 3.96
N CYS A 131 18.81 -18.73 3.76
CA CYS A 131 17.72 -18.42 4.68
C CYS A 131 16.64 -19.52 4.66
N ALA A 132 16.35 -20.12 3.49
CA ALA A 132 15.43 -21.26 3.41
C ALA A 132 15.91 -22.44 4.26
N VAL A 133 17.20 -22.78 4.21
CA VAL A 133 17.78 -23.91 4.94
C VAL A 133 17.97 -23.61 6.42
N HIS A 134 18.53 -22.46 6.77
CA HIS A 134 19.01 -22.18 8.12
C HIS A 134 18.04 -21.36 8.99
N LEU A 135 17.00 -20.77 8.41
CA LEU A 135 15.97 -20.04 9.15
C LEU A 135 14.58 -20.66 8.94
N PHE A 136 14.13 -20.74 7.69
CA PHE A 136 12.74 -21.08 7.38
C PHE A 136 12.44 -22.58 7.38
N SER A 137 13.45 -23.46 7.38
CA SER A 137 13.24 -24.90 7.60
C SER A 137 13.15 -25.28 9.08
N ARG A 138 13.70 -24.43 9.96
CA ARG A 138 13.85 -24.67 11.40
C ARG A 138 12.68 -24.13 12.22
N VAL A 139 11.50 -23.95 11.61
CA VAL A 139 10.32 -23.34 12.27
C VAL A 139 9.99 -24.01 13.61
N GLN A 140 10.04 -25.33 13.68
CA GLN A 140 9.74 -26.10 14.89
C GLN A 140 10.74 -25.85 16.04
N GLN A 141 11.99 -25.48 15.74
CA GLN A 141 13.01 -25.19 16.76
C GLN A 141 12.70 -23.89 17.52
N TYR A 142 12.07 -22.92 16.85
CA TYR A 142 11.67 -21.65 17.46
C TYR A 142 10.34 -21.72 18.22
N ARG A 143 9.73 -22.91 18.37
CA ARG A 143 8.45 -23.09 19.08
C ARG A 143 8.49 -22.60 20.53
N PRO A 144 9.47 -22.96 21.38
CA PRO A 144 9.48 -22.53 22.77
C PRO A 144 9.48 -21.00 22.90
N ILE A 145 10.20 -20.31 22.01
CA ILE A 145 10.24 -18.84 21.96
C ILE A 145 8.86 -18.27 21.59
N ARG A 146 8.18 -18.84 20.59
CA ARG A 146 6.83 -18.40 20.21
C ARG A 146 5.83 -18.59 21.35
N GLU A 147 5.87 -19.73 22.02
CA GLU A 147 4.96 -20.03 23.14
C GLU A 147 5.19 -19.06 24.32
N ASP A 148 6.45 -18.76 24.63
CA ASP A 148 6.82 -17.79 25.67
C ASP A 148 6.38 -16.35 25.34
N GLU A 149 6.63 -15.88 24.12
CA GLU A 149 6.18 -14.55 23.67
C GLU A 149 4.64 -14.42 23.66
N VAL A 150 3.93 -15.47 23.26
CA VAL A 150 2.46 -15.50 23.33
C VAL A 150 2.01 -15.50 24.79
N ALA A 151 2.67 -16.24 25.68
CA ALA A 151 2.34 -16.21 27.11
C ALA A 151 2.51 -14.80 27.70
N HIS A 152 3.61 -14.10 27.39
CA HIS A 152 3.84 -12.71 27.78
C HIS A 152 2.78 -11.75 27.22
N LEU A 153 2.39 -11.91 25.95
CA LEU A 153 1.29 -11.13 25.35
C LEU A 153 -0.03 -11.32 26.11
N ILE A 154 -0.37 -12.57 26.44
CA ILE A 154 -1.58 -12.91 27.18
C ILE A 154 -1.55 -12.33 28.59
N GLU A 155 -0.40 -12.38 29.28
CA GLU A 155 -0.25 -11.77 30.59
C GLU A 155 -0.44 -10.25 30.52
N LYS A 156 0.16 -9.59 29.53
CA LYS A 156 0.01 -8.15 29.29
C LYS A 156 -1.45 -7.77 29.07
N ILE A 157 -2.18 -8.50 28.23
CA ILE A 157 -3.60 -8.24 27.97
C ILE A 157 -4.44 -8.54 29.22
N SER A 158 -4.14 -9.60 29.97
CA SER A 158 -4.83 -9.94 31.22
C SER A 158 -4.74 -8.81 32.24
N LYS A 159 -3.58 -8.17 32.38
CA LYS A 159 -3.39 -7.00 33.24
C LYS A 159 -4.23 -5.80 32.78
N LEU A 160 -4.37 -5.59 31.47
CA LEU A 160 -5.18 -4.50 30.90
C LEU A 160 -6.69 -4.75 31.02
N SER A 161 -7.13 -6.02 31.04
CA SER A 161 -8.56 -6.36 31.08
C SER A 161 -9.21 -6.25 32.47
N VAL A 162 -8.42 -6.18 33.55
CA VAL A 162 -8.92 -6.16 34.95
C VAL A 162 -9.91 -5.01 35.21
N ASP A 163 -9.76 -3.88 34.51
CA ASP A 163 -10.60 -2.69 34.73
C ASP A 163 -11.88 -2.66 33.87
N SER A 164 -12.19 -3.71 33.09
CA SER A 164 -13.28 -3.71 32.09
C SER A 164 -13.22 -2.52 31.09
N LYS A 165 -12.03 -1.94 30.90
CA LYS A 165 -11.79 -0.86 29.93
C LYS A 165 -11.52 -1.45 28.54
N PRO A 166 -11.96 -0.79 27.45
CA PRO A 166 -11.63 -1.22 26.09
C PRO A 166 -10.11 -1.29 25.87
N VAL A 167 -9.62 -2.44 25.39
CA VAL A 167 -8.20 -2.64 25.05
C VAL A 167 -7.99 -2.39 23.56
N ASN A 168 -7.14 -1.43 23.21
CA ASN A 168 -6.74 -1.20 21.84
C ASN A 168 -5.68 -2.23 21.41
N LEU A 169 -6.11 -3.26 20.69
CA LEU A 169 -5.21 -4.31 20.16
C LEU A 169 -4.12 -3.76 19.25
N SER A 170 -4.36 -2.67 18.52
CA SER A 170 -3.30 -2.07 17.71
C SER A 170 -2.21 -1.47 18.60
N GLU A 171 -2.55 -0.79 19.68
CA GLU A 171 -1.53 -0.20 20.58
C GLU A 171 -0.81 -1.26 21.41
N ALA A 172 -1.51 -2.32 21.81
CA ALA A 172 -0.89 -3.44 22.51
C ALA A 172 0.17 -4.15 21.65
N ILE A 173 0.05 -4.08 20.31
CA ILE A 173 0.78 -4.92 19.33
C ILE A 173 1.68 -4.11 18.34
N THR A 174 1.62 -2.76 18.22
CA THR A 174 2.28 -2.02 17.10
C THR A 174 3.40 -1.01 17.49
N PHE A 175 4.41 -0.86 16.61
CA PHE A 175 5.40 0.25 16.57
C PHE A 175 5.19 1.15 15.31
N THR A 176 5.42 2.47 15.37
CA THR A 176 5.01 3.43 14.31
C THR A 176 6.13 4.22 13.58
N GLY A 177 5.87 4.59 12.30
CA GLY A 177 6.02 5.84 11.44
C GLY A 177 7.34 6.40 10.81
N LEU A 178 7.23 7.30 9.79
CA LEU A 178 8.26 7.88 8.85
C LEU A 178 8.09 9.43 8.65
N HIS A 179 9.04 10.34 8.32
CA HIS A 179 10.23 10.36 7.42
C HIS A 179 11.52 10.97 8.03
N SER A 180 11.46 11.93 8.97
CA SER A 180 12.57 12.13 9.94
C SER A 180 12.79 10.87 10.78
N ARG A 181 11.68 10.16 10.98
CA ARG A 181 11.66 8.78 11.47
C ARG A 181 12.25 7.79 10.46
N LEU A 182 12.29 8.01 9.14
CA LEU A 182 12.95 7.05 8.25
C LEU A 182 14.45 6.97 8.55
N GLU A 183 15.13 8.12 8.61
CA GLU A 183 16.56 8.15 8.96
C GLU A 183 16.79 7.79 10.43
N LYS A 184 15.94 8.25 11.35
CA LYS A 184 16.02 7.86 12.77
C LYS A 184 15.78 6.36 12.98
N THR A 185 14.72 5.81 12.40
CA THR A 185 14.37 4.37 12.45
C THR A 185 15.40 3.53 11.70
N PHE A 186 15.94 3.98 10.57
CA PHE A 186 17.07 3.29 9.94
C PHE A 186 18.29 3.27 10.87
N LYS A 187 18.67 4.40 11.50
CA LYS A 187 19.77 4.43 12.47
C LYS A 187 19.52 3.58 13.71
N GLU A 188 18.31 3.63 14.28
CA GLU A 188 17.92 2.82 15.45
C GLU A 188 17.97 1.33 15.12
N HIS A 189 17.42 0.92 13.98
CA HIS A 189 17.51 -0.47 13.52
C HIS A 189 18.94 -0.87 13.18
N ASP A 190 19.72 0.00 12.52
CA ASP A 190 21.12 -0.28 12.20
C ASP A 190 21.97 -0.49 13.46
N THR A 191 21.79 0.36 14.48
CA THR A 191 22.41 0.18 15.80
C THR A 191 21.98 -1.13 16.43
N PHE A 192 20.69 -1.45 16.42
CA PHE A 192 20.17 -2.71 16.97
C PHE A 192 20.76 -3.94 16.25
N TYR A 193 20.79 -3.95 14.92
CA TYR A 193 21.38 -5.06 14.17
C TYR A 193 22.89 -5.14 14.38
N GLN A 194 23.58 -4.02 14.53
CA GLN A 194 24.99 -4.00 14.88
C GLN A 194 25.22 -4.60 16.27
N GLN A 195 24.42 -4.23 17.27
CA GLN A 195 24.48 -4.80 18.62
C GLN A 195 24.29 -6.33 18.60
N LEU A 196 23.30 -6.82 17.84
CA LEU A 196 23.11 -8.26 17.67
C LEU A 196 24.36 -8.92 17.05
N ILE A 197 24.94 -8.31 16.01
CA ILE A 197 26.16 -8.83 15.37
C ILE A 197 27.32 -8.84 16.37
N ASP A 198 27.53 -7.75 17.10
CA ASP A 198 28.63 -7.61 18.07
C ASP A 198 28.49 -8.64 19.20
N GLU A 199 27.28 -8.87 19.70
CA GLU A 199 26.98 -9.93 20.67
C GLU A 199 27.34 -11.32 20.12
N HIS A 200 27.01 -11.63 18.86
CA HIS A 200 27.31 -12.94 18.25
C HIS A 200 28.80 -13.11 17.91
N LEU A 201 29.54 -12.00 17.76
CA LEU A 201 30.98 -12.00 17.57
C LEU A 201 31.78 -12.05 18.89
N ASP A 202 31.16 -11.77 20.04
CA ASP A 202 31.82 -11.82 21.34
C ASP A 202 32.34 -13.25 21.63
N PRO A 203 33.66 -13.45 21.80
CA PRO A 203 34.22 -14.76 22.13
C PRO A 203 33.74 -15.31 23.48
N ASN A 204 33.23 -14.44 24.37
CA ASN A 204 32.67 -14.82 25.66
C ASN A 204 31.17 -15.12 25.61
N ARG A 205 30.50 -14.98 24.45
CA ARG A 205 29.10 -15.36 24.29
C ARG A 205 28.94 -16.84 24.64
N LEU A 206 28.01 -17.13 25.54
CA LEU A 206 27.56 -18.49 25.80
C LEU A 206 27.00 -19.06 24.50
N LYS A 207 27.75 -19.97 23.87
CA LYS A 207 27.30 -20.59 22.63
C LYS A 207 26.02 -21.38 22.92
N PRO A 208 24.90 -21.05 22.28
CA PRO A 208 23.69 -21.83 22.45
C PRO A 208 23.94 -23.26 21.99
N GLN A 209 23.14 -24.20 22.51
CA GLN A 209 23.22 -25.62 22.13
C GLN A 209 23.01 -25.84 20.63
N GLN A 210 22.45 -24.83 19.93
CA GLN A 210 22.22 -24.84 18.49
C GLN A 210 22.43 -23.44 17.89
N GLU A 211 23.16 -23.37 16.77
CA GLU A 211 23.44 -22.14 16.02
C GLU A 211 22.18 -21.56 15.36
N ASP A 212 22.03 -20.24 15.46
CA ASP A 212 20.98 -19.50 14.76
C ASP A 212 21.41 -19.02 13.36
N ILE A 213 20.51 -18.34 12.63
CA ILE A 213 20.79 -17.85 11.28
C ILE A 213 21.92 -16.83 11.25
N LEU A 214 22.10 -16.05 12.33
CA LEU A 214 23.14 -15.04 12.40
C LEU A 214 24.50 -15.69 12.62
N ASP A 215 24.57 -16.73 13.46
CA ASP A 215 25.77 -17.57 13.61
C ASP A 215 26.21 -18.15 12.25
N VAL A 216 25.26 -18.72 11.49
CA VAL A 216 25.54 -19.26 10.15
C VAL A 216 26.04 -18.18 9.20
N LEU A 217 25.34 -17.04 9.12
CA LEU A 217 25.73 -15.94 8.23
C LEU A 217 27.10 -15.35 8.59
N LEU A 218 27.41 -15.23 9.89
CA LEU A 218 28.70 -14.73 10.36
C LEU A 218 29.83 -15.75 10.14
N GLN A 219 29.55 -17.04 10.29
CA GLN A 219 30.51 -18.10 9.97
C GLN A 219 30.81 -18.08 8.47
N THR A 220 29.79 -18.04 7.62
CA THR A 220 30.02 -17.99 6.17
C THR A 220 30.68 -16.69 5.70
N TRP A 221 30.43 -15.58 6.41
CA TRP A 221 31.14 -14.33 6.22
C TRP A 221 32.64 -14.45 6.52
N LYS A 222 33.02 -15.20 7.57
CA LYS A 222 34.43 -15.46 7.94
C LYS A 222 35.12 -16.41 6.98
N ASP A 223 34.41 -17.43 6.50
CA ASP A 223 34.99 -18.51 5.70
C ASP A 223 35.16 -18.14 4.21
N HIS A 224 34.57 -17.03 3.75
CA HIS A 224 34.56 -16.61 2.33
C HIS A 224 34.03 -17.68 1.36
N ASP A 225 33.11 -18.52 1.83
CA ASP A 225 32.63 -19.72 1.11
C ASP A 225 31.65 -19.46 -0.05
N PHE A 226 31.37 -18.19 -0.40
CA PHE A 226 30.46 -17.83 -1.49
C PHE A 226 31.16 -17.43 -2.78
N SER A 227 30.41 -17.49 -3.88
CA SER A 227 30.83 -16.95 -5.17
C SER A 227 30.96 -15.41 -5.17
N PHE A 228 30.57 -14.76 -4.06
CA PHE A 228 30.64 -13.32 -3.83
C PHE A 228 31.08 -13.02 -2.39
N ASP A 229 31.71 -11.88 -2.17
CA ASP A 229 32.05 -11.40 -0.83
C ASP A 229 30.78 -10.93 -0.11
N LEU A 230 30.35 -11.70 0.90
CA LEU A 230 29.27 -11.30 1.80
C LEU A 230 29.75 -10.08 2.63
N THR A 231 28.92 -9.06 2.78
CA THR A 231 29.25 -7.89 3.62
C THR A 231 28.38 -7.83 4.88
N ILE A 232 28.86 -7.11 5.90
CA ILE A 232 28.08 -6.87 7.13
C ILE A 232 26.76 -6.16 6.81
N ASP A 233 26.75 -5.20 5.89
CA ASP A 233 25.53 -4.53 5.44
C ASP A 233 24.52 -5.50 4.80
N GLN A 234 25.00 -6.53 4.10
CA GLN A 234 24.14 -7.57 3.55
C GLN A 234 23.55 -8.47 4.64
N ILE A 235 24.32 -8.80 5.68
CA ILE A 235 23.82 -9.52 6.86
C ILE A 235 22.75 -8.68 7.56
N LYS A 236 23.01 -7.38 7.78
CA LYS A 236 22.03 -6.44 8.33
C LYS A 236 20.77 -6.33 7.46
N ALA A 237 20.91 -6.39 6.13
CA ALA A 237 19.77 -6.41 5.21
C ALA A 237 18.85 -7.62 5.43
N VAL A 238 19.44 -8.80 5.64
CA VAL A 238 18.70 -10.04 5.94
C VAL A 238 18.01 -9.92 7.30
N LEU A 239 18.72 -9.50 8.35
CA LEU A 239 18.16 -9.31 9.67
C LEU A 239 16.99 -8.32 9.64
N MET A 240 17.19 -7.16 9.03
CA MET A 240 16.15 -6.16 8.81
C MET A 240 14.92 -6.78 8.18
N ASN A 241 15.11 -7.51 7.08
CA ASN A 241 13.99 -8.05 6.34
C ASN A 241 13.22 -9.12 7.13
N VAL A 242 13.91 -10.00 7.85
CA VAL A 242 13.28 -11.02 8.69
C VAL A 242 12.45 -10.38 9.81
N PHE A 243 13.02 -9.43 10.56
CA PHE A 243 12.31 -8.76 11.66
C PHE A 243 11.12 -7.93 11.18
N ILE A 244 11.32 -7.06 10.19
CA ILE A 244 10.26 -6.15 9.74
C ILE A 244 9.14 -6.92 9.02
N ALA A 245 9.49 -7.88 8.16
CA ALA A 245 8.49 -8.64 7.41
C ALA A 245 7.72 -9.63 8.30
N GLY A 246 8.37 -10.22 9.32
CA GLY A 246 7.76 -11.18 10.22
C GLY A 246 6.85 -10.54 11.28
N THR A 247 7.23 -9.41 11.86
CA THR A 247 6.51 -8.81 12.98
C THR A 247 5.25 -8.07 12.54
N ASP A 248 5.38 -7.12 11.61
CA ASP A 248 4.27 -6.22 11.27
C ASP A 248 3.11 -6.95 10.58
N THR A 249 3.43 -7.95 9.75
CA THR A 249 2.42 -8.70 9.00
C THR A 249 1.61 -9.63 9.91
N THR A 250 2.28 -10.32 10.82
CA THR A 250 1.66 -11.19 11.83
C THR A 250 0.75 -10.38 12.74
N ALA A 251 1.25 -9.27 13.30
CA ALA A 251 0.47 -8.36 14.13
C ALA A 251 -0.81 -7.86 13.42
N ALA A 252 -0.66 -7.36 12.19
CA ALA A 252 -1.79 -6.89 11.41
C ALA A 252 -2.80 -8.01 11.10
N THR A 253 -2.33 -9.25 10.86
CA THR A 253 -3.19 -10.41 10.64
C THR A 253 -4.05 -10.71 11.86
N ILE A 254 -3.44 -10.80 13.05
CA ILE A 254 -4.16 -11.04 14.30
C ILE A 254 -5.23 -9.97 14.51
N ILE A 255 -4.89 -8.70 14.29
CA ILE A 255 -5.84 -7.58 14.40
C ILE A 255 -7.00 -7.74 13.42
N TRP A 256 -6.74 -8.07 12.16
CA TRP A 256 -7.81 -8.26 11.17
C TRP A 256 -8.71 -9.43 11.50
N VAL A 257 -8.15 -10.58 11.88
CA VAL A 257 -8.94 -11.76 12.28
C VAL A 257 -9.85 -11.40 13.44
N MET A 258 -9.31 -10.79 14.50
CA MET A 258 -10.12 -10.35 15.64
C MET A 258 -11.23 -9.38 15.21
N ASN A 259 -10.96 -8.43 14.31
CA ASN A 259 -11.99 -7.51 13.81
C ASN A 259 -13.09 -8.21 13.01
N PHE A 260 -12.75 -9.18 12.17
CA PHE A 260 -13.75 -9.97 11.46
C PHE A 260 -14.59 -10.82 12.40
N LEU A 261 -13.98 -11.44 13.42
CA LEU A 261 -14.70 -12.19 14.44
C LEU A 261 -15.62 -11.29 15.27
N MET A 262 -15.16 -10.11 15.69
CA MET A 262 -15.97 -9.13 16.41
C MET A 262 -17.19 -8.65 15.60
N LYS A 263 -17.01 -8.41 14.30
CA LYS A 263 -18.11 -8.06 13.40
C LYS A 263 -19.09 -9.23 13.17
N ASN A 264 -18.62 -10.47 13.36
CA ASN A 264 -19.38 -11.70 13.12
C ASN A 264 -19.50 -12.57 14.40
N PRO A 265 -20.36 -12.20 15.37
CA PRO A 265 -20.47 -12.90 16.66
C PRO A 265 -20.77 -14.40 16.57
N LYS A 266 -21.46 -14.85 15.52
CA LYS A 266 -21.70 -16.28 15.27
C LYS A 266 -20.39 -17.03 15.02
N CYS A 267 -19.51 -16.46 14.18
CA CYS A 267 -18.18 -17.00 13.92
C CYS A 267 -17.32 -16.95 15.18
N LEU A 268 -17.28 -15.82 15.88
CA LEU A 268 -16.54 -15.67 17.14
C LEU A 268 -16.91 -16.77 18.15
N LYS A 269 -18.21 -16.94 18.43
CA LYS A 269 -18.69 -17.97 19.38
C LYS A 269 -18.30 -19.38 18.94
N LYS A 270 -18.40 -19.67 17.64
CA LYS A 270 -18.06 -20.99 17.08
C LYS A 270 -16.56 -21.28 17.20
N THR A 271 -15.71 -20.31 16.87
CA THR A 271 -14.25 -20.45 17.01
C THR A 271 -13.83 -20.54 18.48
N GLN A 272 -14.40 -19.73 19.38
CA GLN A 272 -14.13 -19.84 20.82
C GLN A 272 -14.56 -21.19 21.37
N ALA A 273 -15.72 -21.72 20.95
CA ALA A 273 -16.19 -23.03 21.37
C ALA A 273 -15.24 -24.15 20.88
N GLU A 274 -14.79 -24.12 19.63
CA GLU A 274 -13.80 -25.08 19.11
C GLU A 274 -12.53 -25.09 19.97
N VAL A 275 -11.93 -23.91 20.18
CA VAL A 275 -10.70 -23.78 20.96
C VAL A 275 -10.89 -24.23 22.40
N ARG A 276 -11.96 -23.79 23.08
CA ARG A 276 -12.20 -24.14 24.50
C ARG A 276 -12.53 -25.62 24.68
N ASN A 277 -13.24 -26.23 23.74
CA ASN A 277 -13.57 -27.65 23.80
C ASN A 277 -12.34 -28.55 23.59
N LEU A 278 -11.46 -28.20 22.64
CA LEU A 278 -10.24 -28.97 22.39
C LEU A 278 -9.29 -28.93 23.60
N ILE A 279 -9.16 -27.76 24.23
CA ILE A 279 -8.11 -27.49 25.23
C ILE A 279 -8.58 -27.79 26.66
N GLY A 280 -9.89 -27.68 26.92
CA GLY A 280 -10.48 -27.92 28.23
C GLY A 280 -9.88 -27.01 29.31
N LYS A 281 -9.37 -27.62 30.39
CA LYS A 281 -8.86 -26.91 31.57
C LYS A 281 -7.34 -26.70 31.59
N ARG A 282 -6.61 -27.03 30.52
CA ARG A 282 -5.13 -26.98 30.53
C ARG A 282 -4.57 -25.56 30.69
N GLY A 283 -5.35 -24.53 30.38
CA GLY A 283 -4.98 -23.16 30.65
C GLY A 283 -4.07 -22.51 29.60
N PHE A 284 -3.52 -23.24 28.63
CA PHE A 284 -2.73 -22.68 27.53
C PHE A 284 -2.89 -23.53 26.27
N VAL A 285 -2.92 -22.90 25.10
CA VAL A 285 -2.91 -23.56 23.79
C VAL A 285 -1.47 -23.61 23.31
N ASN A 286 -0.94 -24.80 23.07
CA ASN A 286 0.39 -24.99 22.51
C ASN A 286 0.31 -25.13 20.98
N GLU A 287 1.46 -25.13 20.30
CA GLU A 287 1.47 -25.15 18.84
C GLU A 287 0.98 -26.47 18.21
N ASP A 288 1.07 -27.61 18.90
CA ASP A 288 0.58 -28.87 18.33
C ASP A 288 -0.94 -28.92 18.28
N ASP A 289 -1.61 -28.29 19.25
CA ASP A 289 -3.08 -28.28 19.28
C ASP A 289 -3.68 -27.44 18.14
N THR A 290 -2.94 -26.47 17.59
CA THR A 290 -3.48 -25.60 16.52
C THR A 290 -3.79 -26.36 15.24
N ARG A 291 -3.18 -27.54 15.04
CA ARG A 291 -3.43 -28.41 13.89
C ARG A 291 -4.84 -28.98 13.86
N ASP A 292 -5.46 -29.13 15.03
CA ASP A 292 -6.81 -29.68 15.17
C ASP A 292 -7.90 -28.58 15.20
N LEU A 293 -7.50 -27.30 15.18
CA LEU A 293 -8.40 -26.13 15.18
C LEU A 293 -8.86 -25.78 13.74
N THR A 294 -9.60 -26.70 13.14
CA THR A 294 -10.04 -26.62 11.73
C THR A 294 -10.86 -25.37 11.39
N TYR A 295 -11.70 -24.90 12.30
CA TYR A 295 -12.53 -23.72 12.10
C TYR A 295 -11.74 -22.43 12.32
N LEU A 296 -10.79 -22.40 13.26
CA LEU A 296 -9.82 -21.30 13.35
C LEU A 296 -8.97 -21.17 12.07
N GLU A 297 -8.48 -22.29 11.52
CA GLU A 297 -7.75 -22.28 10.24
C GLU A 297 -8.62 -21.68 9.12
N ALA A 298 -9.89 -22.09 9.04
CA ALA A 298 -10.84 -21.55 8.07
C ALA A 298 -11.09 -20.04 8.25
N VAL A 299 -11.18 -19.55 9.49
CA VAL A 299 -11.29 -18.12 9.83
C VAL A 299 -10.07 -17.33 9.36
N VAL A 300 -8.87 -17.88 9.54
CA VAL A 300 -7.62 -17.27 9.09
C VAL A 300 -7.56 -17.23 7.56
N LYS A 301 -7.91 -18.34 6.87
CA LYS A 301 -8.01 -18.40 5.40
C LYS A 301 -9.00 -17.37 4.84
N GLU A 302 -10.16 -17.24 5.46
CA GLU A 302 -11.18 -16.27 5.03
C GLU A 302 -10.73 -14.83 5.25
N THR A 303 -9.99 -14.57 6.32
CA THR A 303 -9.35 -13.27 6.55
C THR A 303 -8.30 -12.97 5.48
N PHE A 304 -7.47 -13.95 5.10
CA PHE A 304 -6.50 -13.79 4.02
C PHE A 304 -7.16 -13.51 2.66
N ARG A 305 -8.32 -14.11 2.39
CA ARG A 305 -9.09 -13.89 1.16
C ARG A 305 -9.64 -12.47 1.10
N LEU A 306 -10.36 -12.03 2.15
CA LEU A 306 -11.06 -10.75 2.16
C LEU A 306 -10.14 -9.56 2.38
N GLN A 307 -9.12 -9.73 3.22
CA GLN A 307 -8.19 -8.69 3.63
C GLN A 307 -6.74 -9.20 3.66
N PRO A 308 -6.15 -9.52 2.49
CA PRO A 308 -4.75 -9.88 2.42
C PRO A 308 -3.89 -8.74 2.97
N ILE A 309 -2.90 -9.07 3.82
CA ILE A 309 -2.04 -8.07 4.45
C ILE A 309 -1.21 -7.30 3.42
N ALA A 310 -0.84 -7.92 2.30
CA ALA A 310 -0.23 -7.23 1.17
C ALA A 310 -1.16 -7.27 -0.06
N PRO A 311 -2.16 -6.37 -0.16
CA PRO A 311 -3.18 -6.39 -1.22
C PRO A 311 -2.65 -6.37 -2.66
N LEU A 312 -1.46 -5.77 -2.87
CA LEU A 312 -0.80 -5.69 -4.18
C LEU A 312 0.47 -6.54 -4.26
N LEU A 313 0.72 -7.37 -3.24
CA LEU A 313 2.00 -8.02 -2.95
C LEU A 313 3.19 -7.04 -2.96
N VAL A 314 4.40 -7.57 -2.82
CA VAL A 314 5.61 -6.78 -3.11
C VAL A 314 5.74 -6.63 -4.64
N PRO A 315 5.95 -5.41 -5.17
CA PRO A 315 6.03 -5.18 -6.61
C PRO A 315 7.11 -6.02 -7.30
N ARG A 316 6.78 -6.54 -8.48
CA ARG A 316 7.71 -7.27 -9.34
C ARG A 316 8.21 -6.35 -10.48
N GLU A 317 9.29 -6.73 -11.13
CA GLU A 317 9.79 -6.07 -12.34
C GLU A 317 10.08 -7.13 -13.40
N THR A 318 9.67 -6.88 -14.65
CA THR A 318 9.99 -7.77 -15.76
C THR A 318 11.48 -7.69 -16.13
N LEU A 319 12.14 -8.85 -16.26
CA LEU A 319 13.54 -8.93 -16.67
C LEU A 319 13.72 -8.65 -18.18
N ARG A 320 12.81 -9.18 -19.00
CA ARG A 320 12.85 -9.09 -20.46
C ARG A 320 11.45 -8.90 -21.03
N LYS A 321 11.37 -8.57 -22.32
CA LYS A 321 10.11 -8.56 -23.07
C LYS A 321 9.52 -9.97 -23.05
N CYS A 322 8.24 -10.10 -22.74
CA CYS A 322 7.50 -11.36 -22.74
C CYS A 322 6.08 -11.15 -23.28
N ASN A 323 5.34 -12.23 -23.51
CA ASN A 323 3.94 -12.18 -23.93
C ASN A 323 3.07 -12.90 -22.90
N ILE A 324 2.01 -12.27 -22.42
CA ILE A 324 1.02 -12.88 -21.51
C ILE A 324 -0.38 -12.52 -22.01
N GLY A 325 -1.25 -13.52 -22.11
CA GLY A 325 -2.64 -13.33 -22.53
C GLY A 325 -2.77 -12.77 -23.96
N GLY A 326 -1.77 -13.02 -24.82
CA GLY A 326 -1.71 -12.44 -26.17
C GLY A 326 -1.19 -11.01 -26.21
N TYR A 327 -0.81 -10.43 -25.07
CA TYR A 327 -0.28 -9.08 -24.95
C TYR A 327 1.23 -9.06 -24.73
N ASP A 328 1.92 -8.13 -25.40
CA ASP A 328 3.35 -7.91 -25.25
C ASP A 328 3.64 -7.04 -24.04
N ILE A 329 4.43 -7.55 -23.10
CA ILE A 329 4.86 -6.85 -21.90
C ILE A 329 6.33 -6.44 -22.09
N PRO A 330 6.66 -5.13 -22.07
CA PRO A 330 8.05 -4.67 -22.15
C PRO A 330 8.92 -5.17 -21.00
N ALA A 331 10.24 -5.15 -21.19
CA ALA A 331 11.18 -5.27 -20.08
C ALA A 331 11.08 -4.06 -19.15
N LYS A 332 11.46 -4.22 -17.88
CA LYS A 332 11.43 -3.15 -16.86
C LYS A 332 10.03 -2.62 -16.55
N THR A 333 8.99 -3.43 -16.81
CA THR A 333 7.61 -3.17 -16.41
C THR A 333 7.42 -3.54 -14.95
N PHE A 334 6.90 -2.59 -14.17
CA PHE A 334 6.50 -2.83 -12.78
C PHE A 334 5.21 -3.64 -12.77
N VAL A 335 5.16 -4.70 -11.97
CA VAL A 335 4.03 -5.62 -11.99
C VAL A 335 3.43 -5.69 -10.60
N TYR A 336 2.16 -5.30 -10.52
CA TYR A 336 1.33 -5.42 -9.32
C TYR A 336 0.38 -6.59 -9.50
N VAL A 337 0.33 -7.46 -8.49
CA VAL A 337 -0.66 -8.55 -8.42
C VAL A 337 -1.65 -8.18 -7.33
N ASN A 338 -2.88 -7.85 -7.73
CA ASN A 338 -3.93 -7.40 -6.85
C ASN A 338 -4.65 -8.58 -6.22
N THR A 339 -4.06 -9.13 -5.15
CA THR A 339 -4.62 -10.28 -4.43
C THR A 339 -5.93 -9.95 -3.71
N TRP A 340 -6.16 -8.67 -3.40
CA TRP A 340 -7.44 -8.22 -2.86
C TRP A 340 -8.56 -8.31 -3.90
N ALA A 341 -8.29 -7.96 -5.16
CA ALA A 341 -9.26 -8.14 -6.24
C ALA A 341 -9.51 -9.63 -6.53
N ILE A 342 -8.45 -10.44 -6.57
CA ILE A 342 -8.55 -11.90 -6.80
C ILE A 342 -9.38 -12.58 -5.70
N GLY A 343 -9.17 -12.20 -4.45
CA GLY A 343 -9.92 -12.74 -3.32
C GLY A 343 -11.40 -12.35 -3.32
N LYS A 344 -11.80 -11.34 -4.09
CA LYS A 344 -13.18 -10.83 -4.20
C LYS A 344 -13.80 -11.01 -5.58
N ASP A 345 -13.17 -11.80 -6.42
CA ASP A 345 -13.66 -12.07 -7.77
C ASP A 345 -14.95 -12.92 -7.72
N PRO A 346 -16.11 -12.39 -8.16
CA PRO A 346 -17.38 -13.13 -8.16
C PRO A 346 -17.39 -14.31 -9.14
N GLU A 347 -16.48 -14.36 -10.12
CA GLU A 347 -16.33 -15.55 -10.98
C GLU A 347 -15.65 -16.72 -10.26
N THR A 348 -14.91 -16.42 -9.19
CA THR A 348 -14.12 -17.40 -8.44
C THR A 348 -14.76 -17.75 -7.09
N TRP A 349 -15.39 -16.77 -6.43
CA TRP A 349 -15.91 -16.91 -5.07
C TRP A 349 -17.40 -16.60 -4.98
N GLU A 350 -18.19 -17.55 -4.47
CA GLU A 350 -19.59 -17.33 -4.13
C GLU A 350 -19.72 -16.36 -2.95
N ASN A 351 -20.59 -15.35 -3.09
CA ASN A 351 -20.77 -14.25 -2.12
C ASN A 351 -19.42 -13.64 -1.69
N PRO A 352 -18.67 -13.04 -2.63
CA PRO A 352 -17.25 -12.70 -2.44
C PRO A 352 -17.01 -11.63 -1.37
N GLU A 353 -18.00 -10.81 -1.02
CA GLU A 353 -17.87 -9.77 0.00
C GLU A 353 -18.22 -10.26 1.42
N GLU A 354 -18.83 -11.44 1.56
CA GLU A 354 -19.23 -11.98 2.85
C GLU A 354 -18.08 -12.67 3.56
N PHE A 355 -17.95 -12.45 4.87
CA PHE A 355 -17.06 -13.20 5.75
C PHE A 355 -17.70 -14.54 6.12
N TYR A 356 -17.34 -15.59 5.39
CA TYR A 356 -17.94 -16.92 5.50
C TYR A 356 -16.87 -18.01 5.58
N PRO A 357 -16.28 -18.26 6.77
CA PRO A 357 -15.23 -19.25 6.98
C PRO A 357 -15.61 -20.67 6.55
N GLU A 358 -16.89 -21.04 6.64
CA GLU A 358 -17.42 -22.34 6.24
C GLU A 358 -17.00 -22.77 4.83
N ARG A 359 -16.74 -21.84 3.90
CA ARG A 359 -16.27 -22.16 2.54
C ARG A 359 -14.93 -22.91 2.50
N PHE A 360 -14.13 -22.81 3.56
CA PHE A 360 -12.84 -23.49 3.65
C PHE A 360 -12.91 -24.83 4.37
N ILE A 361 -14.04 -25.18 4.99
CA ILE A 361 -14.21 -26.44 5.69
C ILE A 361 -14.33 -27.57 4.66
N GLY A 362 -13.38 -28.51 4.68
CA GLY A 362 -13.30 -29.61 3.71
C GLY A 362 -12.89 -29.18 2.29
N SER A 363 -12.56 -27.90 2.08
CA SER A 363 -12.09 -27.40 0.78
C SER A 363 -10.60 -27.70 0.59
N PRO A 364 -10.15 -28.11 -0.61
CA PRO A 364 -8.73 -28.30 -0.90
C PRO A 364 -7.97 -26.98 -1.07
N THR A 365 -8.66 -25.84 -1.22
CA THR A 365 -8.04 -24.55 -1.48
C THR A 365 -7.13 -24.13 -0.32
N ASP A 366 -5.88 -23.77 -0.65
CA ASP A 366 -4.86 -23.33 0.31
C ASP A 366 -4.16 -22.04 -0.14
N TYR A 367 -3.40 -21.42 0.78
CA TYR A 367 -2.62 -20.22 0.50
C TYR A 367 -1.14 -20.50 0.17
N LYS A 368 -0.79 -21.77 -0.10
CA LYS A 368 0.61 -22.22 -0.26
C LYS A 368 1.17 -21.94 -1.65
N GLY A 369 0.47 -21.14 -2.46
CA GLY A 369 0.91 -20.71 -3.79
C GLY A 369 0.60 -21.71 -4.91
N GLN A 370 -0.26 -22.70 -4.66
CA GLN A 370 -0.75 -23.64 -5.68
C GLN A 370 -2.13 -23.26 -6.20
N HIS A 371 -2.99 -22.74 -5.32
CA HIS A 371 -4.32 -22.24 -5.61
C HIS A 371 -4.27 -20.72 -5.81
N PHE A 372 -4.39 -20.27 -7.06
CA PHE A 372 -4.16 -18.86 -7.42
C PHE A 372 -5.32 -17.94 -7.06
N GLU A 373 -6.46 -18.50 -6.70
CA GLU A 373 -7.60 -17.84 -6.08
C GLU A 373 -7.30 -17.36 -4.65
N LEU A 374 -6.30 -17.95 -3.96
CA LEU A 374 -5.90 -17.57 -2.61
C LEU A 374 -4.36 -17.50 -2.49
N ILE A 375 -3.78 -16.32 -2.73
CA ILE A 375 -2.32 -16.10 -2.75
C ILE A 375 -1.87 -14.92 -1.87
N PRO A 376 -2.27 -14.85 -0.59
CA PRO A 376 -1.90 -13.75 0.32
C PRO A 376 -0.37 -13.64 0.52
N PHE A 377 0.36 -14.74 0.35
CA PHE A 377 1.81 -14.83 0.46
C PHE A 377 2.54 -14.82 -0.89
N GLY A 378 1.82 -14.61 -1.99
CA GLY A 378 2.33 -14.74 -3.35
C GLY A 378 2.67 -16.17 -3.75
N ALA A 379 3.30 -16.32 -4.93
CA ALA A 379 3.68 -17.62 -5.49
C ALA A 379 5.01 -17.57 -6.26
N GLY A 380 5.53 -18.74 -6.62
CA GLY A 380 6.75 -18.94 -7.40
C GLY A 380 8.03 -18.54 -6.64
N ARG A 381 9.09 -18.18 -7.38
CA ARG A 381 10.42 -17.81 -6.83
C ARG A 381 10.37 -16.74 -5.73
N ARG A 382 9.38 -15.84 -5.78
CA ARG A 382 9.24 -14.73 -4.83
C ARG A 382 8.12 -14.94 -3.80
N ALA A 383 7.63 -16.16 -3.64
CA ALA A 383 6.70 -16.49 -2.55
C ALA A 383 7.30 -16.14 -1.18
N CYS A 384 6.45 -15.81 -0.20
CA CYS A 384 6.90 -15.49 1.15
C CYS A 384 7.69 -16.67 1.75
N PRO A 385 8.95 -16.47 2.17
CA PRO A 385 9.71 -17.54 2.81
C PRO A 385 9.24 -17.81 4.24
N GLY A 386 8.77 -16.76 4.94
CA GLY A 386 8.35 -16.83 6.34
C GLY A 386 6.90 -17.29 6.54
N MET A 387 6.22 -17.81 5.50
CA MET A 387 4.80 -18.19 5.55
C MET A 387 4.49 -19.12 6.73
N HIS A 388 5.21 -20.24 6.85
CA HIS A 388 4.95 -21.25 7.88
C HIS A 388 5.18 -20.69 9.29
N MET A 389 6.24 -19.91 9.48
CA MET A 389 6.54 -19.28 10.76
C MET A 389 5.49 -18.23 11.13
N GLY A 390 5.10 -17.36 10.20
CA GLY A 390 4.10 -16.33 10.43
C GLY A 390 2.72 -16.91 10.75
N VAL A 391 2.27 -17.93 9.99
CA VAL A 391 0.99 -18.60 10.25
C VAL A 391 0.99 -19.28 11.62
N ALA A 392 2.07 -19.98 12.00
CA ALA A 392 2.17 -20.62 13.31
C ALA A 392 2.02 -19.60 14.45
N VAL A 393 2.67 -18.43 14.35
CA VAL A 393 2.52 -17.35 15.34
C VAL A 393 1.09 -16.81 15.36
N VAL A 394 0.48 -16.57 14.19
CA VAL A 394 -0.89 -16.06 14.08
C VAL A 394 -1.88 -17.01 14.74
N GLU A 395 -1.84 -18.30 14.40
CA GLU A 395 -2.75 -19.31 14.93
C GLU A 395 -2.58 -19.51 16.43
N LEU A 396 -1.33 -19.62 16.91
CA LEU A 396 -1.03 -19.78 18.33
C LEU A 396 -1.51 -18.58 19.16
N ALA A 397 -1.27 -17.37 18.68
CA ALA A 397 -1.71 -16.14 19.35
C ALA A 397 -3.26 -16.04 19.36
N LEU A 398 -3.91 -16.27 18.22
CA LEU A 398 -5.37 -16.22 18.12
C LEU A 398 -6.04 -17.28 18.99
N ALA A 399 -5.54 -18.52 18.97
CA ALA A 399 -6.08 -19.59 19.80
C ALA A 399 -6.00 -19.23 21.28
N ASN A 400 -4.86 -18.71 21.76
CA ASN A 400 -4.73 -18.28 23.15
C ASN A 400 -5.63 -17.07 23.49
N LEU A 401 -5.76 -16.09 22.60
CA LEU A 401 -6.66 -14.94 22.78
C LEU A 401 -8.14 -15.38 22.90
N LEU A 402 -8.57 -16.32 22.06
CA LEU A 402 -9.94 -16.82 22.02
C LEU A 402 -10.24 -17.80 23.16
N TYR A 403 -9.23 -18.55 23.61
CA TYR A 403 -9.31 -19.42 24.77
C TYR A 403 -9.50 -18.61 26.06
N LYS A 404 -8.62 -17.61 26.28
CA LYS A 404 -8.47 -16.90 27.55
C LYS A 404 -9.52 -15.83 27.83
N PHE A 405 -10.01 -15.16 26.80
CA PHE A 405 -10.85 -13.98 26.96
C PHE A 405 -12.21 -14.18 26.29
N ASP A 406 -13.24 -13.61 26.91
CA ASP A 406 -14.48 -13.29 26.22
C ASP A 406 -14.34 -11.93 25.54
N TRP A 407 -14.80 -11.84 24.30
CA TRP A 407 -14.63 -10.66 23.47
C TRP A 407 -15.98 -10.04 23.15
N GLU A 408 -16.13 -8.78 23.52
CA GLU A 408 -17.33 -7.99 23.29
C GLU A 408 -16.97 -6.62 22.71
N MET A 409 -17.89 -6.05 21.93
CA MET A 409 -17.71 -4.68 21.46
C MET A 409 -17.92 -3.72 22.63
N PRO A 410 -17.24 -2.57 22.67
CA PRO A 410 -17.55 -1.53 23.65
C PRO A 410 -19.03 -1.16 23.59
N ILE A 411 -19.65 -0.88 24.75
CA ILE A 411 -21.11 -0.64 24.90
C ILE A 411 -21.63 0.45 23.93
N ALA A 412 -20.79 1.42 23.59
CA ALA A 412 -21.13 2.52 22.70
C ALA A 412 -20.88 2.24 21.20
N MET A 413 -20.50 1.01 20.82
CA MET A 413 -20.08 0.64 19.47
C MET A 413 -20.97 -0.44 18.87
N THR A 414 -21.46 -0.20 17.66
CA THR A 414 -22.19 -1.15 16.83
C THR A 414 -21.27 -1.86 15.84
N LYS A 415 -21.78 -2.87 15.11
CA LYS A 415 -20.98 -3.61 14.12
C LYS A 415 -20.59 -2.74 12.94
N GLU A 416 -21.44 -1.76 12.64
CA GLU A 416 -21.33 -0.81 11.55
C GLU A 416 -20.22 0.22 11.82
N ASP A 417 -19.89 0.46 13.09
CA ASP A 417 -18.86 1.42 13.51
C ASP A 417 -17.42 0.88 13.36
N ILE A 418 -17.24 -0.41 13.08
CA ILE A 418 -15.91 -0.98 12.88
C ILE A 418 -15.35 -0.50 11.54
N ASP A 419 -14.39 0.42 11.57
CA ASP A 419 -13.69 0.93 10.37
C ASP A 419 -12.84 -0.19 9.73
N PHE A 420 -13.15 -0.55 8.48
CA PHE A 420 -12.35 -1.45 7.64
C PHE A 420 -11.39 -0.69 6.71
N GLY A 421 -11.23 0.62 6.91
CA GLY A 421 -10.24 1.45 6.25
C GLY A 421 -8.81 1.00 6.54
N VAL A 422 -7.94 1.17 5.55
CA VAL A 422 -6.52 0.81 5.65
C VAL A 422 -5.63 2.05 5.69
N LYS A 423 -4.55 1.98 6.46
CA LYS A 423 -3.47 2.98 6.41
C LYS A 423 -2.66 2.80 5.10
N PRO A 424 -2.11 3.88 4.52
CA PRO A 424 -1.22 3.77 3.38
C PRO A 424 0.03 2.94 3.70
N GLY A 425 0.38 1.98 2.85
CA GLY A 425 1.56 1.14 3.06
C GLY A 425 1.61 -0.08 2.14
N ILE A 426 2.68 -0.87 2.26
CA ILE A 426 2.75 -2.22 1.68
C ILE A 426 1.81 -3.15 2.45
N THR A 427 1.78 -3.01 3.78
CA THR A 427 0.90 -3.75 4.68
C THR A 427 -0.42 -2.99 4.88
N ALA A 428 -1.55 -3.68 4.73
CA ALA A 428 -2.89 -3.16 4.95
C ALA A 428 -3.20 -3.04 6.44
N ARG A 429 -2.48 -2.17 7.17
CA ARG A 429 -2.75 -1.96 8.60
C ARG A 429 -4.10 -1.27 8.79
N LYS A 430 -4.84 -1.66 9.83
CA LYS A 430 -6.12 -1.04 10.17
C LYS A 430 -5.96 0.46 10.46
N ASN A 431 -6.92 1.25 9.98
CA ASN A 431 -7.06 2.64 10.35
C ASN A 431 -7.72 2.75 11.73
N ASN A 432 -7.20 3.62 12.60
CA ASN A 432 -7.69 3.74 13.99
C ASN A 432 -8.65 4.93 14.16
N LYS A 433 -9.06 5.59 13.07
CA LYS A 433 -9.96 6.74 13.13
C LYS A 433 -11.37 6.24 13.44
N GLY A 434 -11.75 6.29 14.71
CA GLY A 434 -13.05 5.84 15.21
C GLY A 434 -12.99 5.17 16.59
N GLN A 435 -11.82 4.71 17.03
CA GLN A 435 -11.63 4.10 18.37
C GLN A 435 -11.06 5.09 19.41
N GLN A 436 -10.89 6.37 19.05
CA GLN A 436 -10.40 7.43 19.93
C GLN A 436 -11.56 8.16 20.61
N GLY A 437 -12.27 7.47 21.48
CA GLY A 437 -12.90 8.11 22.63
C GLY A 437 -11.98 7.96 23.82
N TRP A 438 -11.41 9.06 24.31
CA TRP A 438 -10.81 9.22 25.65
C TRP A 438 -9.35 8.76 25.86
N SER A 439 -8.39 9.60 25.45
CA SER A 439 -7.36 10.14 26.36
C SER A 439 -6.67 11.33 25.68
N GLU A 440 -7.15 12.54 25.96
CA GLU A 440 -6.39 13.75 25.67
C GLU A 440 -5.15 13.80 26.58
N THR A 441 -3.98 13.55 26.00
CA THR A 441 -2.80 14.38 26.27
C THR A 441 -2.45 15.11 24.99
N LYS A 442 -3.27 16.12 24.69
CA LYS A 442 -2.89 17.25 23.84
C LYS A 442 -1.69 17.93 24.51
N GLY A 443 -0.49 17.65 24.01
CA GLY A 443 0.72 18.33 24.43
C GLY A 443 1.58 18.61 23.22
N LEU A 444 1.41 19.81 22.65
CA LEU A 444 2.24 20.45 21.60
C LEU A 444 2.55 19.60 20.37
N PHE A 445 1.90 19.86 19.25
CA PHE A 445 2.49 19.95 17.89
C PHE A 445 1.34 20.02 16.88
N ASP A 446 0.61 21.13 16.90
CA ASP A 446 -0.36 21.48 15.85
C ASP A 446 -0.05 22.90 15.37
N ARG A 447 0.96 23.02 14.51
CA ARG A 447 1.13 24.16 13.60
C ARG A 447 1.47 23.61 12.22
N GLY A 448 0.42 23.32 11.47
CA GLY A 448 0.49 22.86 10.08
C GLY A 448 -0.87 22.86 9.40
N LYS A 449 -1.78 23.77 9.79
CA LYS A 449 -3.12 23.92 9.21
C LYS A 449 -3.07 24.81 7.96
N ILE A 450 -2.49 24.32 6.87
CA ILE A 450 -2.69 24.92 5.53
C ILE A 450 -2.92 23.87 4.44
N PHE A 451 -2.49 22.61 4.61
CA PHE A 451 -2.64 21.55 3.59
C PHE A 451 -3.61 20.41 3.95
N SER A 452 -4.40 20.54 5.03
CA SER A 452 -5.44 19.55 5.38
C SER A 452 -6.62 19.50 4.41
N GLY A 453 -6.68 20.41 3.42
CA GLY A 453 -7.76 20.50 2.43
C GLY A 453 -7.51 19.80 1.09
N ILE A 454 -6.35 19.17 0.87
CA ILE A 454 -6.07 18.45 -0.38
C ILE A 454 -5.63 17.01 -0.05
N GLY A 455 -6.55 16.07 -0.26
CA GLY A 455 -6.39 14.66 0.10
C GLY A 455 -5.38 13.91 -0.76
N PHE A 456 -4.11 13.87 -0.33
CA PHE A 456 -3.10 13.01 -0.97
C PHE A 456 -2.35 12.10 0.02
N PRO A 457 -2.88 10.90 0.36
CA PRO A 457 -2.19 9.97 1.25
C PRO A 457 -1.76 8.61 0.64
N HIS A 458 -2.16 8.23 -0.58
CA HIS A 458 -2.23 6.79 -0.90
C HIS A 458 -1.03 6.13 -1.58
N PHE A 459 0.06 6.83 -1.92
CA PHE A 459 1.28 6.18 -2.44
C PHE A 459 2.48 6.36 -1.49
N PRO A 460 3.25 5.29 -1.15
CA PRO A 460 4.45 5.42 -0.31
C PRO A 460 5.49 6.39 -0.87
N VAL A 461 5.52 6.56 -2.20
CA VAL A 461 6.39 7.52 -2.90
C VAL A 461 5.94 8.96 -2.67
N PHE A 462 4.66 9.23 -2.41
CA PHE A 462 4.18 10.60 -2.13
C PHE A 462 4.14 10.91 -0.63
N VAL A 463 3.87 9.92 0.23
CA VAL A 463 3.80 10.11 1.71
C VAL A 463 5.15 10.53 2.32
N CYS A 464 6.28 10.09 1.75
CA CYS A 464 7.60 10.58 2.18
C CYS A 464 7.84 12.05 1.82
N TRP A 465 7.09 12.61 0.88
CA TRP A 465 7.39 13.89 0.26
C TRP A 465 6.37 14.97 0.65
N THR A 466 5.12 14.60 0.91
CA THR A 466 4.04 15.51 1.37
C THR A 466 4.25 16.07 2.79
N LYS A 467 5.22 15.54 3.54
CA LYS A 467 5.61 16.04 4.88
C LYS A 467 6.96 16.75 4.92
N ASN A 468 7.68 16.82 3.78
CA ASN A 468 8.93 17.55 3.70
C ASN A 468 8.61 18.98 3.25
N GLU A 469 8.71 19.93 4.18
CA GLU A 469 8.35 21.32 3.95
C GLU A 469 9.15 21.95 2.80
N ALA A 470 10.46 21.64 2.70
CA ALA A 470 11.30 22.12 1.61
C ALA A 470 10.87 21.56 0.24
N PHE A 471 10.47 20.30 0.17
CA PHE A 471 9.96 19.71 -1.08
C PHE A 471 8.57 20.20 -1.43
N CYS A 472 7.66 20.31 -0.46
CA CYS A 472 6.33 20.87 -0.68
C CYS A 472 6.43 22.32 -1.17
N ASN A 473 7.34 23.10 -0.59
CA ASN A 473 7.65 24.45 -1.07
C ASN A 473 8.27 24.41 -2.47
N THR A 474 9.23 23.53 -2.73
CA THR A 474 9.84 23.39 -4.07
C THR A 474 8.82 22.99 -5.14
N ILE A 475 7.89 22.08 -4.85
CA ILE A 475 6.80 21.69 -5.77
C ILE A 475 5.81 22.83 -5.93
N LYS A 476 5.45 23.52 -4.84
CA LYS A 476 4.62 24.72 -4.89
C LYS A 476 5.27 25.77 -5.80
N ASP A 477 6.52 26.10 -5.57
CA ASP A 477 7.28 27.08 -6.34
C ASP A 477 7.45 26.64 -7.79
N SER A 478 7.70 25.34 -8.03
CA SER A 478 7.80 24.79 -9.39
C SER A 478 6.46 24.82 -10.12
N PHE A 479 5.36 24.51 -9.43
CA PHE A 479 4.01 24.54 -10.00
C PHE A 479 3.55 25.99 -10.25
N GLU A 480 3.81 26.88 -9.30
CA GLU A 480 3.56 28.32 -9.41
C GLU A 480 4.40 28.94 -10.55
N HIS A 481 5.66 28.53 -10.68
CA HIS A 481 6.49 28.91 -11.83
C HIS A 481 5.93 28.36 -13.14
N LEU A 482 5.60 27.06 -13.18
CA LEU A 482 5.07 26.37 -14.37
C LEU A 482 3.76 26.98 -14.86
N ILE A 483 2.80 27.20 -13.95
CA ILE A 483 1.48 27.73 -14.32
C ILE A 483 1.62 29.16 -14.82
N ASN A 484 2.52 29.97 -14.26
CA ASN A 484 2.75 31.35 -14.67
C ASN A 484 3.80 31.53 -15.79
N LEU A 485 4.34 30.44 -16.38
CA LEU A 485 5.29 30.52 -17.50
C LEU A 485 4.78 31.37 -18.68
N ARG A 486 3.46 31.38 -18.89
CA ARG A 486 2.81 32.27 -19.84
C ARG A 486 2.12 33.38 -19.06
N GLN A 487 2.76 34.55 -19.00
CA GLN A 487 2.24 35.72 -18.30
C GLN A 487 0.78 35.98 -18.69
N ASN A 488 -0.09 36.17 -17.68
CA ASN A 488 -1.51 36.54 -17.81
C ASN A 488 -2.46 35.52 -18.47
N ARG A 489 -1.96 34.51 -19.21
CA ARG A 489 -2.79 33.53 -19.91
C ARG A 489 -3.57 32.59 -18.99
N PRO A 490 -3.02 32.05 -17.88
CA PRO A 490 -3.78 31.24 -16.93
C PRO A 490 -4.95 32.02 -16.31
N ALA A 491 -4.72 33.29 -15.96
CA ALA A 491 -5.74 34.17 -15.42
C ALA A 491 -6.94 34.32 -16.38
N GLU A 492 -6.66 34.55 -17.67
CA GLU A 492 -7.68 34.61 -18.71
C GLU A 492 -8.42 33.27 -18.89
N LEU A 493 -7.70 32.14 -18.89
CA LEU A 493 -8.29 30.81 -19.08
C LEU A 493 -9.19 30.40 -17.92
N ILE A 494 -8.78 30.69 -16.68
CA ILE A 494 -9.59 30.41 -15.49
C ILE A 494 -10.85 31.26 -15.50
N ALA A 495 -10.75 32.55 -15.84
CA ALA A 495 -11.91 33.44 -15.94
C ALA A 495 -12.92 32.96 -17.01
N LYS A 496 -12.43 32.52 -18.18
CA LYS A 496 -13.28 31.98 -19.25
C LYS A 496 -13.93 30.65 -18.89
N PHE A 497 -13.20 29.77 -18.21
CA PHE A 497 -13.75 28.51 -17.72
C PHE A 497 -14.88 28.74 -16.70
N LEU A 498 -14.70 29.71 -15.80
CA LEU A 498 -15.76 30.11 -14.87
C LEU A 498 -16.97 30.70 -15.60
N ASP A 499 -16.76 31.55 -16.61
CA ASP A 499 -17.88 32.05 -17.43
C ASP A 499 -18.65 30.92 -18.10
N GLU A 500 -17.95 29.93 -18.66
CA GLU A 500 -18.58 28.77 -19.30
C GLU A 500 -19.42 27.95 -18.30
N LYS A 501 -18.93 27.77 -17.07
CA LYS A 501 -19.63 26.99 -16.03
C LYS A 501 -20.79 27.75 -15.38
N LEU A 502 -20.67 29.06 -15.21
CA LEU A 502 -21.69 29.91 -14.59
C LEU A 502 -22.75 30.42 -15.59
N ARG A 503 -22.67 30.02 -16.87
CA ARG A 503 -23.65 30.39 -17.90
C ARG A 503 -24.79 29.37 -18.00
N ASP A 504 -26.02 29.87 -18.21
CA ASP A 504 -27.30 29.12 -18.30
C ASP A 504 -27.33 27.98 -19.35
N GLY A 505 -26.29 27.82 -20.17
CA GLY A 505 -26.15 26.71 -21.12
C GLY A 505 -25.76 25.36 -20.49
N ASN A 506 -25.45 25.31 -19.19
CA ASN A 506 -24.90 24.12 -18.52
C ASN A 506 -25.95 23.35 -17.68
N LYS A 507 -27.18 23.18 -18.21
CA LYS A 507 -28.39 22.64 -17.53
C LYS A 507 -28.35 21.18 -17.07
N GLY A 508 -27.18 20.54 -17.06
CA GLY A 508 -27.01 19.13 -16.65
C GLY A 508 -26.23 18.90 -15.35
N THR A 509 -25.72 19.96 -14.71
CA THR A 509 -24.88 19.86 -13.49
C THR A 509 -25.70 20.19 -12.25
N SER A 510 -25.65 19.35 -11.20
CA SER A 510 -26.33 19.67 -9.94
C SER A 510 -25.67 20.85 -9.23
N GLU A 511 -26.40 21.56 -8.36
CA GLU A 511 -25.83 22.71 -7.61
C GLU A 511 -24.62 22.30 -6.74
N GLU A 512 -24.65 21.10 -6.16
CA GLU A 512 -23.54 20.55 -5.37
C GLU A 512 -22.29 20.28 -6.22
N GLU A 513 -22.47 19.78 -7.45
CA GLU A 513 -21.37 19.53 -8.38
C GLU A 513 -20.79 20.83 -8.95
N LEU A 514 -21.64 21.83 -9.17
CA LEU A 514 -21.23 23.18 -9.55
C LEU A 514 -20.39 23.81 -8.43
N GLU A 515 -20.86 23.77 -7.19
CA GLU A 515 -20.15 24.32 -6.03
C GLU A 515 -18.79 23.62 -5.80
N GLY A 516 -18.76 22.29 -5.89
CA GLY A 516 -17.51 21.53 -5.83
C GLY A 516 -16.55 21.83 -6.99
N THR A 517 -17.06 22.29 -8.13
CA THR A 517 -16.23 22.77 -9.25
C THR A 517 -15.67 24.17 -8.97
N LEU A 518 -16.45 25.08 -8.39
CA LEU A 518 -16.00 26.43 -8.00
C LEU A 518 -14.87 26.36 -6.97
N ASP A 519 -14.97 25.47 -5.98
CA ASP A 519 -13.92 25.24 -4.98
C ASP A 519 -12.59 24.78 -5.60
N LYS A 520 -12.66 23.86 -6.58
CA LYS A 520 -11.47 23.38 -7.30
C LYS A 520 -10.82 24.49 -8.12
N VAL A 521 -11.62 25.37 -8.72
CA VAL A 521 -11.10 26.52 -9.46
C VAL A 521 -10.36 27.48 -8.53
N LEU A 522 -10.85 27.71 -7.31
CA LEU A 522 -10.19 28.58 -6.34
C LEU A 522 -8.84 28.04 -5.88
N VAL A 523 -8.68 26.71 -5.80
CA VAL A 523 -7.36 26.11 -5.55
C VAL A 523 -6.37 26.51 -6.63
N LEU A 524 -6.75 26.48 -7.91
CA LEU A 524 -5.88 26.91 -9.02
C LEU A 524 -5.65 28.43 -9.02
N PHE A 525 -6.68 29.20 -8.70
CA PHE A 525 -6.61 30.66 -8.60
C PHE A 525 -5.56 31.15 -7.59
N ARG A 526 -5.33 30.40 -6.50
CA ARG A 526 -4.30 30.75 -5.50
C ARG A 526 -2.87 30.76 -6.05
N PHE A 527 -2.60 30.04 -7.13
CA PHE A 527 -1.25 29.90 -7.71
C PHE A 527 -1.02 30.80 -8.93
N ILE A 528 -1.99 31.61 -9.36
CA ILE A 528 -1.78 32.55 -10.48
C ILE A 528 -1.26 33.90 -9.98
N GLN A 529 -0.33 34.51 -10.73
CA GLN A 529 0.22 35.83 -10.42
C GLN A 529 -0.66 36.98 -10.97
N GLY A 530 -1.31 36.78 -12.13
CA GLY A 530 -2.14 37.79 -12.81
C GLY A 530 -3.56 37.91 -12.25
N LYS A 531 -3.72 38.13 -10.95
CA LYS A 531 -5.05 38.22 -10.29
C LYS A 531 -5.86 39.44 -10.76
N ASP A 532 -5.19 40.54 -11.03
CA ASP A 532 -5.73 41.76 -11.65
C ASP A 532 -6.29 41.51 -13.05
N VAL A 533 -5.57 40.71 -13.85
CA VAL A 533 -6.02 40.31 -15.19
C VAL A 533 -7.22 39.38 -15.10
N PHE A 534 -7.18 38.40 -14.19
CA PHE A 534 -8.33 37.53 -13.91
C PHE A 534 -9.56 38.36 -13.55
N GLU A 535 -9.40 39.33 -12.65
CA GLU A 535 -10.49 40.20 -12.19
C GLU A 535 -11.10 41.02 -13.35
N ALA A 536 -10.27 41.56 -14.24
CA ALA A 536 -10.73 42.30 -15.41
C ALA A 536 -11.58 41.43 -16.36
N PHE A 537 -11.13 40.19 -16.64
CA PHE A 537 -11.90 39.25 -17.45
C PHE A 537 -13.18 38.79 -16.73
N TYR A 538 -13.08 38.42 -15.46
CA TYR A 538 -14.21 37.94 -14.67
C TYR A 538 -15.30 39.01 -14.53
N LYS A 539 -14.95 40.27 -14.20
CA LYS A 539 -15.93 41.38 -14.12
C LYS A 539 -16.61 41.65 -15.45
N LYS A 540 -15.86 41.61 -16.55
CA LYS A 540 -16.40 41.82 -17.90
C LYS A 540 -17.42 40.74 -18.26
N ASP A 541 -17.14 39.48 -17.95
CA ASP A 541 -18.02 38.37 -18.30
C ASP A 541 -19.20 38.26 -17.30
N LEU A 542 -18.97 38.53 -16.01
CA LEU A 542 -20.03 38.67 -15.01
C LEU A 542 -21.04 39.76 -15.40
N ALA A 543 -20.58 40.94 -15.79
CA ALA A 543 -21.45 42.04 -16.22
C ALA A 543 -22.32 41.62 -17.42
N LYS A 544 -21.76 40.89 -18.39
CA LYS A 544 -22.52 40.35 -19.51
C LYS A 544 -23.55 39.32 -19.08
N ARG A 545 -23.21 38.39 -18.18
CA ARG A 545 -24.15 37.36 -17.70
C ARG A 545 -25.31 37.99 -16.95
N LEU A 546 -25.06 38.97 -16.09
CA LEU A 546 -26.08 39.70 -15.34
C LEU A 546 -26.97 40.55 -16.25
N LEU A 547 -26.39 41.32 -17.18
CA LEU A 547 -27.16 42.17 -18.11
C LEU A 547 -28.02 41.36 -19.09
N LEU A 548 -27.56 40.18 -19.51
CA LEU A 548 -28.26 39.32 -20.47
C LEU A 548 -29.16 38.27 -19.80
N GLY A 549 -29.22 38.21 -18.47
CA GLY A 549 -29.99 37.19 -17.74
C GLY A 549 -29.53 35.76 -18.01
N LYS A 550 -28.22 35.55 -18.24
CA LYS A 550 -27.63 34.25 -18.67
C LYS A 550 -26.85 33.54 -17.57
N SER A 551 -27.04 33.90 -16.30
CA SER A 551 -26.39 33.19 -15.18
C SER A 551 -27.11 31.87 -14.88
N ALA A 552 -26.35 30.80 -14.66
CA ALA A 552 -26.86 29.46 -14.35
C ALA A 552 -27.52 29.38 -12.96
N SER A 553 -26.96 30.11 -11.98
CA SER A 553 -27.53 30.22 -10.63
C SER A 553 -27.08 31.53 -9.98
N ILE A 554 -28.04 32.24 -9.37
CA ILE A 554 -27.76 33.49 -8.64
C ILE A 554 -26.95 33.19 -7.37
N ASP A 555 -27.20 32.06 -6.73
CA ASP A 555 -26.51 31.68 -5.49
C ASP A 555 -25.08 31.21 -5.76
N ALA A 556 -24.83 30.53 -6.89
CA ALA A 556 -23.47 30.22 -7.33
C ALA A 556 -22.65 31.48 -7.68
N GLU A 557 -23.26 32.49 -8.31
CA GLU A 557 -22.60 33.77 -8.59
C GLU A 557 -22.24 34.50 -7.28
N LYS A 558 -23.16 34.54 -6.31
CA LYS A 558 -22.90 35.12 -4.97
C LYS A 558 -21.82 34.35 -4.23
N SER A 559 -21.86 33.02 -4.26
CA SER A 559 -20.86 32.14 -3.64
C SER A 559 -19.48 32.42 -4.21
N MET A 560 -19.34 32.42 -5.54
CA MET A 560 -18.06 32.67 -6.21
C MET A 560 -17.51 34.07 -5.90
N ILE A 561 -18.37 35.10 -5.92
CA ILE A 561 -17.97 36.47 -5.55
C ILE A 561 -17.50 36.52 -4.09
N SER A 562 -18.20 35.87 -3.17
CA SER A 562 -17.81 35.81 -1.76
C SER A 562 -16.44 35.16 -1.59
N LYS A 563 -16.20 34.02 -2.26
CA LYS A 563 -14.93 33.31 -2.17
C LYS A 563 -13.77 34.11 -2.78
N LEU A 564 -14.00 34.77 -3.92
CA LEU A 564 -12.99 35.65 -4.52
C LEU A 564 -12.63 36.84 -3.62
N LYS A 565 -13.62 37.43 -2.92
CA LYS A 565 -13.38 38.48 -1.92
C LYS A 565 -12.52 37.99 -0.76
N THR A 566 -12.74 36.76 -0.31
CA THR A 566 -11.91 36.13 0.74
C THR A 566 -10.47 35.93 0.27
N GLU A 567 -10.25 35.56 -0.99
CA GLU A 567 -8.91 35.25 -1.54
C GLU A 567 -8.11 36.48 -2.00
N CYS A 568 -8.78 37.58 -2.38
CA CYS A 568 -8.14 38.79 -2.89
C CYS A 568 -8.09 39.96 -1.89
N GLY A 569 -8.98 39.98 -0.88
CA GLY A 569 -9.14 41.12 0.01
C GLY A 569 -9.90 42.27 -0.67
N SER A 570 -11.15 42.48 -0.22
CA SER A 570 -12.14 43.52 -0.64
C SER A 570 -12.44 43.62 -2.13
#